data_AF-A0A3S3Q7T1-F1
#
_entry.id   AF-A0A3S3Q7T1-F1
#
_cell.length_a   1.000
_cell.length_b   1.000
_cell.length_c   1.000
_cell.angle_alpha   90.00
_cell.angle_beta   90.00
_cell.angle_gamma   90.00
#
_symmetry.space_group_name_H-M   'P 1'
#
loop_
_entity.id
_entity.type
_entity.pdbx_description
1 polymer ?
#
loop_
_entity_poly.entity_id
_entity_poly.type
_entity_poly.pdbx_seq_one_letter_code
_entity_poly.pdbx_strand_id
1 'polypeptide(L)'
;MKKHVGSSLYHLLAAAVVLPLVATAPSAARASDLTAAEQCDREAGSEFDLERNRAFPAVATEDIRIGVALSACREAYNQNGGARTQFQLARVLDRAGQKLQSARILAEAAGNGHALAMASYADLLAERGMAGTSSGDLLTARRFAQATTDGLQ
;
A
#
# COMPACT_ATOMS: atom_id res chain seq x y z
N MET A 1 -26.00 -29.09 91.12
CA MET A 1 -24.54 -29.01 91.33
C MET A 1 -23.83 -29.22 90.00
N LYS A 2 -22.78 -28.43 89.73
CA LYS A 2 -21.79 -28.49 88.63
C LYS A 2 -22.03 -27.68 87.32
N LYS A 3 -21.57 -26.42 87.41
CA LYS A 3 -20.65 -25.66 86.53
C LYS A 3 -21.09 -25.29 85.10
N HIS A 4 -21.42 -24.00 84.94
CA HIS A 4 -21.28 -23.23 83.69
C HIS A 4 -19.85 -22.71 83.54
N VAL A 5 -19.21 -23.00 82.41
CA VAL A 5 -18.10 -22.28 81.74
C VAL A 5 -18.09 -22.87 80.32
N GLY A 6 -18.06 -22.19 79.18
CA GLY A 6 -17.92 -20.79 78.81
C GLY A 6 -17.55 -20.75 77.31
N SER A 7 -17.94 -19.68 76.63
CA SER A 7 -17.30 -19.11 75.43
C SER A 7 -16.97 -20.00 74.22
N SER A 8 -17.64 -19.77 73.09
CA SER A 8 -17.00 -19.02 71.99
C SER A 8 -17.90 -18.89 70.78
N LEU A 9 -18.18 -17.63 70.49
CA LEU A 9 -18.55 -17.08 69.20
C LEU A 9 -17.50 -17.47 68.14
N TYR A 10 -17.88 -18.23 67.12
CA TYR A 10 -17.09 -18.36 65.89
C TYR A 10 -17.99 -18.10 64.69
N HIS A 11 -18.06 -16.83 64.32
CA HIS A 11 -18.32 -16.42 62.94
C HIS A 11 -17.14 -16.88 62.07
N LEU A 12 -17.39 -17.72 61.08
CA LEU A 12 -16.49 -17.93 59.94
C LEU A 12 -17.37 -17.96 58.69
N LEU A 13 -17.67 -16.79 58.14
CA LEU A 13 -17.00 -16.20 56.96
C LEU A 13 -17.04 -17.12 55.75
N ALA A 14 -18.03 -16.88 54.89
CA ALA A 14 -18.14 -17.39 53.55
C ALA A 14 -16.94 -16.92 52.71
N ALA A 15 -16.05 -17.85 52.35
CA ALA A 15 -15.04 -17.62 51.33
C ALA A 15 -15.63 -17.95 49.95
N ALA A 16 -16.28 -16.98 49.32
CA ALA A 16 -16.61 -17.05 47.90
C ALA A 16 -15.30 -16.91 47.10
N VAL A 17 -14.77 -18.02 46.61
CA VAL A 17 -13.61 -18.04 45.72
C VAL A 17 -14.05 -17.51 44.36
N VAL A 18 -13.78 -16.23 44.09
CA VAL A 18 -13.94 -15.64 42.76
C VAL A 18 -12.69 -16.01 41.95
N LEU A 19 -12.80 -17.01 41.08
CA LEU A 19 -11.76 -17.28 40.07
C LEU A 19 -11.70 -16.11 39.08
N PRO A 20 -10.55 -15.47 38.86
CA PRO A 20 -10.40 -14.53 37.76
C PRO A 20 -10.37 -15.34 36.45
N LEU A 21 -11.41 -15.18 35.64
CA LEU A 21 -11.41 -15.63 34.25
C LEU A 21 -10.45 -14.70 33.48
N VAL A 22 -9.18 -15.10 33.37
CA VAL A 22 -8.22 -14.40 32.52
C VAL A 22 -8.64 -14.65 31.08
N ALA A 23 -9.38 -13.69 30.51
CA ALA A 23 -9.66 -13.66 29.09
C ALA A 23 -8.34 -13.42 28.33
N THR A 24 -7.72 -14.49 27.85
CA THR A 24 -6.67 -14.39 26.84
C THR A 24 -7.34 -13.95 25.56
N ALA A 25 -7.37 -12.63 25.32
CA ALA A 25 -7.73 -12.11 24.00
C ALA A 25 -6.79 -12.76 22.97
N PRO A 26 -7.30 -13.33 21.86
CA PRO A 26 -6.43 -13.76 20.79
C PRO A 26 -5.66 -12.52 20.32
N SER A 27 -4.34 -12.56 20.46
CA SER A 27 -3.49 -11.55 19.84
C SER A 27 -3.83 -11.54 18.36
N ALA A 28 -4.32 -10.42 17.85
CA ALA A 28 -4.35 -10.10 16.42
C ALA A 28 -2.90 -9.91 15.92
N ALA A 29 -2.05 -10.89 16.18
CA ALA A 29 -0.65 -10.89 15.81
C ALA A 29 -0.58 -11.07 14.29
N ARG A 30 -0.20 -9.96 13.64
CA ARG A 30 0.32 -9.85 12.27
C ARG A 30 -0.70 -9.97 11.14
N ALA A 31 -1.62 -9.01 11.07
CA ALA A 31 -1.95 -8.45 9.76
C ALA A 31 -0.69 -7.73 9.22
N SER A 32 0.27 -8.54 8.72
CA SER A 32 1.47 -8.21 7.94
C SER A 32 2.37 -7.07 8.46
N ASP A 33 3.63 -7.38 8.83
CA ASP A 33 4.71 -6.38 9.06
C ASP A 33 5.14 -5.66 7.76
N LEU A 34 4.24 -5.54 6.77
CA LEU A 34 4.53 -4.91 5.50
C LEU A 34 4.25 -3.42 5.61
N THR A 35 5.22 -2.63 5.18
CA THR A 35 5.06 -1.19 4.98
C THR A 35 3.91 -0.89 4.03
N ALA A 36 3.36 0.33 4.07
CA ALA A 36 2.30 0.71 3.14
C ALA A 36 2.75 0.57 1.67
N ALA A 37 4.01 0.90 1.37
CA ALA A 37 4.60 0.72 0.05
C ALA A 37 4.62 -0.77 -0.38
N GLU A 38 5.03 -1.68 0.50
CA GLU A 38 4.99 -3.13 0.20
C GLU A 38 3.58 -3.67 0.04
N GLN A 39 2.61 -3.11 0.77
CA GLN A 39 1.21 -3.44 0.56
C GLN A 39 0.71 -2.97 -0.79
N CYS A 40 1.10 -1.77 -1.25
CA CYS A 40 0.80 -1.32 -2.61
C CYS A 40 1.50 -2.21 -3.65
N ASP A 41 2.79 -2.52 -3.48
CA ASP A 41 3.57 -3.39 -4.38
C ASP A 41 2.88 -4.74 -4.59
N ARG A 42 2.39 -5.35 -3.50
CA ARG A 42 1.71 -6.65 -3.56
C ARG A 42 0.41 -6.61 -4.37
N GLU A 43 -0.33 -5.51 -4.32
CA GLU A 43 -1.67 -5.41 -4.90
C GLU A 43 -1.67 -4.75 -6.30
N ALA A 44 -0.60 -4.05 -6.66
CA ALA A 44 -0.54 -3.22 -7.86
C ALA A 44 0.85 -3.16 -8.53
N GLY A 45 1.79 -4.04 -8.19
CA GLY A 45 3.07 -4.15 -8.89
C GLY A 45 2.89 -4.58 -10.34
N SER A 46 3.42 -3.83 -11.30
CA SER A 46 3.25 -4.11 -12.73
C SER A 46 4.16 -5.23 -13.22
N GLU A 47 3.69 -6.06 -14.14
CA GLU A 47 4.51 -7.05 -14.84
C GLU A 47 5.58 -6.41 -15.75
N PHE A 48 5.32 -5.19 -16.23
CA PHE A 48 6.22 -4.44 -17.08
C PHE A 48 7.22 -3.57 -16.30
N ASP A 49 7.03 -3.42 -14.99
CA ASP A 49 7.93 -2.63 -14.14
C ASP A 49 9.15 -3.47 -13.75
N LEU A 50 10.29 -3.18 -14.41
CA LEU A 50 11.56 -3.85 -14.15
C LEU A 50 12.14 -3.52 -12.78
N GLU A 51 11.72 -2.39 -12.18
CA GLU A 51 12.13 -1.92 -10.87
C GLU A 51 11.20 -2.45 -9.77
N ARG A 52 10.18 -3.26 -10.10
CA ARG A 52 9.20 -3.74 -9.12
C ARG A 52 9.85 -4.52 -7.97
N ASN A 53 9.18 -4.53 -6.82
CA ASN A 53 9.53 -5.42 -5.72
C ASN A 53 9.28 -6.89 -6.12
N ARG A 54 10.35 -7.66 -6.25
CA ARG A 54 10.29 -9.07 -6.68
C ARG A 54 9.83 -10.05 -5.61
N ALA A 55 9.63 -9.59 -4.37
CA ALA A 55 9.08 -10.41 -3.29
C ALA A 55 7.59 -10.77 -3.51
N PHE A 56 6.89 -10.01 -4.35
CA PHE A 56 5.49 -10.23 -4.69
C PHE A 56 5.31 -10.68 -6.15
N PRO A 57 4.26 -11.44 -6.47
CA PRO A 57 3.87 -11.68 -7.85
C PRO A 57 3.60 -10.38 -8.60
N ALA A 58 3.83 -10.37 -9.90
CA ALA A 58 3.35 -9.28 -10.74
C ALA A 58 1.81 -9.32 -10.83
N VAL A 59 1.19 -8.15 -10.96
CA VAL A 59 -0.25 -7.98 -11.08
C VAL A 59 -0.53 -7.33 -12.44
N ALA A 60 -1.12 -8.11 -13.36
CA ALA A 60 -1.62 -7.60 -14.63
C ALA A 60 -2.71 -6.56 -14.39
N THR A 61 -2.90 -5.64 -15.34
CA THR A 61 -3.81 -4.49 -15.14
C THR A 61 -5.26 -4.93 -14.95
N GLU A 62 -5.69 -5.95 -15.68
CA GLU A 62 -6.99 -6.59 -15.59
C GLU A 62 -7.26 -7.23 -14.23
N ASP A 63 -6.21 -7.76 -13.58
CA ASP A 63 -6.26 -8.51 -12.32
C ASP A 63 -6.20 -7.61 -11.08
N ILE A 64 -6.02 -6.29 -11.26
CA ILE A 64 -6.02 -5.33 -10.15
C ILE A 64 -7.38 -5.37 -9.44
N ARG A 65 -7.36 -5.81 -8.18
CA ARG A 65 -8.51 -5.77 -7.27
C ARG A 65 -8.70 -4.35 -6.75
N ILE A 66 -9.46 -3.54 -7.49
CA ILE A 66 -9.62 -2.09 -7.27
C ILE A 66 -9.76 -1.69 -5.79
N GLY A 67 -10.67 -2.31 -5.04
CA GLY A 67 -10.92 -1.92 -3.64
C GLY A 67 -9.69 -2.06 -2.74
N VAL A 68 -9.04 -3.23 -2.79
CA VAL A 68 -7.87 -3.54 -1.96
C VAL A 68 -6.67 -2.73 -2.42
N ALA A 69 -6.41 -2.69 -3.73
CA ALA A 69 -5.27 -1.98 -4.30
C ALA A 69 -5.38 -0.45 -4.11
N LEU A 70 -6.57 0.13 -4.27
CA LEU A 70 -6.76 1.57 -4.13
C LEU A 70 -6.54 2.01 -2.69
N SER A 71 -7.01 1.22 -1.72
CA SER A 71 -6.76 1.48 -0.30
C SER A 71 -5.26 1.42 0.01
N ALA A 72 -4.59 0.34 -0.40
CA ALA A 72 -3.16 0.13 -0.12
C ALA A 72 -2.28 1.22 -0.76
N CYS A 73 -2.49 1.51 -2.04
CA CYS A 73 -1.67 2.48 -2.76
C CYS A 73 -1.96 3.93 -2.38
N ARG A 74 -3.20 4.26 -1.97
CA ARG A 74 -3.51 5.59 -1.45
C ARG A 74 -2.86 5.82 -0.08
N GLU A 75 -2.87 4.80 0.78
CA GLU A 75 -2.16 4.86 2.06
C GLU A 75 -0.66 5.07 1.85
N ALA A 76 -0.04 4.28 0.97
CA ALA A 76 1.37 4.41 0.63
C ALA A 76 1.71 5.80 0.07
N TYR A 77 0.85 6.33 -0.82
CA TYR A 77 1.02 7.68 -1.36
C TYR A 77 0.90 8.76 -0.28
N ASN A 78 -0.09 8.64 0.63
CA ASN A 78 -0.27 9.58 1.74
C ASN A 78 0.90 9.58 2.73
N GLN A 79 1.65 8.47 2.80
CA GLN A 79 2.90 8.37 3.55
C GLN A 79 4.13 8.87 2.77
N ASN A 80 3.93 9.62 1.68
CA ASN A 80 4.97 10.11 0.78
C ASN A 80 5.76 8.99 0.09
N GLY A 81 5.06 7.93 -0.34
CA GLY A 81 5.65 6.89 -1.17
C GLY A 81 6.29 7.44 -2.45
N GLY A 82 7.41 6.83 -2.86
CA GLY A 82 8.21 7.30 -3.99
C GLY A 82 7.57 7.08 -5.36
N ALA A 83 8.34 7.34 -6.42
CA ALA A 83 7.88 7.31 -7.81
C ALA A 83 7.23 5.98 -8.23
N ARG A 84 7.70 4.84 -7.66
CA ARG A 84 7.07 3.53 -7.85
C ARG A 84 5.64 3.46 -7.27
N THR A 85 5.44 3.92 -6.04
CA THR A 85 4.11 3.97 -5.40
C THR A 85 3.15 4.84 -6.20
N GLN A 86 3.63 5.98 -6.70
CA GLN A 86 2.86 6.88 -7.55
C GLN A 86 2.43 6.16 -8.84
N PHE A 87 3.35 5.52 -9.55
CA PHE A 87 3.04 4.75 -10.75
C PHE A 87 1.98 3.67 -10.49
N GLN A 88 2.13 2.90 -9.42
CA GLN A 88 1.18 1.85 -9.05
C GLN A 88 -0.20 2.44 -8.71
N LEU A 89 -0.26 3.54 -7.97
CA LEU A 89 -1.51 4.25 -7.72
C LEU A 89 -2.17 4.74 -9.01
N ALA A 90 -1.39 5.26 -9.97
CA ALA A 90 -1.91 5.67 -11.27
C ALA A 90 -2.55 4.49 -12.03
N ARG A 91 -1.92 3.31 -12.04
CA ARG A 91 -2.49 2.10 -12.63
C ARG A 91 -3.83 1.71 -11.99
N VAL A 92 -3.90 1.75 -10.66
CA VAL A 92 -5.12 1.40 -9.93
C VAL A 92 -6.24 2.40 -10.21
N LEU A 93 -5.93 3.70 -10.23
CA LEU A 93 -6.87 4.76 -10.59
C LEU A 93 -7.37 4.60 -12.03
N ASP A 94 -6.48 4.24 -12.95
CA ASP A 94 -6.83 4.00 -14.35
C ASP A 94 -7.82 2.85 -14.48
N ARG A 95 -7.53 1.72 -13.80
CA ARG A 95 -8.40 0.54 -13.74
C ARG A 95 -9.75 0.82 -13.09
N ALA A 96 -9.77 1.75 -12.13
CA ALA A 96 -10.98 2.22 -11.45
C ALA A 96 -11.78 3.27 -12.27
N GLY A 97 -11.33 3.63 -13.47
CA GLY A 97 -11.99 4.64 -14.31
C GLY A 97 -11.72 6.08 -13.89
N GLN A 98 -10.85 6.33 -12.91
CA GLN A 98 -10.48 7.66 -12.44
C GLN A 98 -9.39 8.29 -13.34
N LYS A 99 -9.67 8.37 -14.65
CA LYS A 99 -8.68 8.68 -15.70
C LYS A 99 -7.94 10.01 -15.52
N LEU A 100 -8.64 11.06 -15.07
CA LEU A 100 -8.00 12.37 -14.83
C LEU A 100 -7.05 12.35 -13.63
N GLN A 101 -7.41 11.62 -12.57
CA GLN A 101 -6.55 11.49 -11.40
C GLN A 101 -5.35 10.59 -11.72
N SER A 102 -5.61 9.48 -12.42
CA SER A 102 -4.56 8.59 -12.93
C SER A 102 -3.52 9.36 -13.73
N ALA A 103 -3.94 10.15 -14.72
CA ALA A 103 -3.01 10.93 -15.55
C ALA A 103 -2.15 11.91 -14.75
N ARG A 104 -2.69 12.57 -13.72
CA ARG A 104 -1.90 13.46 -12.85
C ARG A 104 -0.86 12.70 -12.03
N ILE A 105 -1.27 11.62 -11.37
CA ILE A 105 -0.35 10.81 -10.55
C ILE A 105 0.72 10.14 -11.43
N LEU A 106 0.36 9.75 -12.66
CA LEU A 106 1.30 9.21 -13.63
C LEU A 106 2.35 10.26 -14.04
N ALA A 107 1.94 11.51 -14.24
CA ALA A 107 2.84 12.63 -14.50
C ALA A 107 3.78 12.90 -13.31
N GLU A 108 3.29 12.80 -12.07
CA GLU A 108 4.14 12.91 -10.86
C GLU A 108 5.19 11.79 -10.82
N ALA A 109 4.78 10.54 -11.06
CA ALA A 109 5.69 9.39 -11.10
C ALA A 109 6.77 9.56 -12.18
N ALA A 110 6.38 10.04 -13.37
CA ALA A 110 7.29 10.35 -14.46
C ALA A 110 8.26 11.49 -14.07
N GLY A 111 7.76 12.59 -13.50
CA GLY A 111 8.59 13.70 -13.02
C GLY A 111 9.57 13.29 -11.93
N ASN A 112 9.21 12.28 -11.12
CA ASN A 112 10.05 11.73 -10.05
C ASN A 112 10.97 10.58 -10.49
N GLY A 113 11.12 10.32 -11.80
CA GLY A 113 12.15 9.41 -12.29
C GLY A 113 11.71 7.98 -12.58
N HIS A 114 10.42 7.62 -12.43
CA HIS A 114 9.99 6.24 -12.67
C HIS A 114 9.94 5.92 -14.18
N ALA A 115 10.85 5.07 -14.64
CA ALA A 115 11.08 4.85 -16.08
C ALA A 115 9.83 4.40 -16.83
N LEU A 116 9.08 3.43 -16.30
CA LEU A 116 7.86 2.96 -16.94
C LEU A 116 6.73 4.02 -16.90
N ALA A 117 6.72 4.89 -15.89
CA ALA A 117 5.73 5.97 -15.82
C ALA A 117 5.98 7.02 -16.90
N MET A 118 7.26 7.33 -17.18
CA MET A 118 7.62 8.23 -18.27
C MET A 118 7.14 7.72 -19.63
N ALA A 119 7.38 6.43 -19.92
CA ALA A 119 6.92 5.81 -21.16
C ALA A 119 5.38 5.86 -21.25
N SER A 120 4.67 5.37 -20.23
CA SER A 120 3.20 5.38 -20.21
C SER A 120 2.60 6.78 -20.27
N TYR A 121 3.25 7.78 -19.65
CA TYR A 121 2.79 9.16 -19.72
C TYR A 121 3.01 9.77 -21.11
N ALA A 122 4.14 9.47 -21.76
CA ALA A 122 4.41 9.91 -23.12
C ALA A 122 3.38 9.33 -24.11
N ASP A 123 3.04 8.04 -23.98
CA ASP A 123 2.00 7.39 -24.79
C ASP A 123 0.64 8.08 -24.60
N LEU A 124 0.26 8.33 -23.35
CA LEU A 124 -0.98 9.04 -23.02
C LEU A 124 -1.03 10.47 -23.60
N LEU A 125 0.10 11.18 -23.64
CA LEU A 125 0.18 12.50 -24.29
C LEU A 125 0.06 12.38 -25.82
N ALA A 126 0.66 11.35 -26.42
CA ALA A 126 0.56 11.09 -27.86
C ALA A 126 -0.88 10.80 -28.28
N GLU A 127 -1.59 9.95 -27.54
CA GLU A 127 -3.02 9.64 -27.78
C GLU A 127 -3.91 10.89 -27.72
N ARG A 128 -3.57 11.86 -26.87
CA ARG A 128 -4.31 13.12 -26.73
C ARG A 128 -3.91 14.19 -27.74
N GLY A 129 -2.97 13.90 -28.65
CA GLY A 129 -2.40 14.88 -29.57
C GLY A 129 -1.58 15.98 -28.87
N MET A 130 -1.18 15.75 -27.61
CA MET A 130 -0.46 16.69 -26.75
C MET A 130 1.05 16.42 -26.71
N ALA A 131 1.56 15.55 -27.60
CA ALA A 131 2.98 15.21 -27.72
C ALA A 131 3.91 16.38 -28.15
N GLY A 132 3.43 17.62 -28.10
CA GLY A 132 4.22 18.84 -28.34
C GLY A 132 3.84 20.03 -27.46
N THR A 133 2.94 19.89 -26.48
CA THR A 133 2.37 21.04 -25.74
C THR A 133 3.02 21.29 -24.37
N SER A 134 3.77 20.33 -23.80
CA SER A 134 4.65 20.58 -22.65
C SER A 134 6.12 20.33 -23.02
N SER A 135 6.76 21.36 -23.58
CA SER A 135 8.15 21.29 -24.04
C SER A 135 9.15 20.86 -22.95
N GLY A 136 8.80 21.02 -21.67
CA GLY A 136 9.61 20.53 -20.54
C GLY A 136 9.52 19.01 -20.33
N ASP A 137 8.32 18.44 -20.33
CA ASP A 137 8.10 17.01 -20.05
C ASP A 137 8.55 16.14 -21.22
N LEU A 138 8.38 16.62 -22.45
CA LEU A 138 8.83 15.92 -23.65
C LEU A 138 10.35 15.85 -23.77
N LEU A 139 11.06 16.88 -23.31
CA LEU A 139 12.52 16.89 -23.35
C LEU A 139 13.07 15.87 -22.36
N THR A 140 12.43 15.73 -21.19
CA THR A 140 12.75 14.68 -20.21
C THR A 140 12.43 13.30 -20.77
N ALA A 141 11.24 13.09 -21.32
CA ALA A 141 10.86 11.81 -21.94
C ALA A 141 11.78 11.42 -23.11
N ARG A 142 12.14 12.37 -23.99
CA ARG A 142 13.11 12.13 -25.09
C ARG A 142 14.50 11.79 -24.57
N ARG A 143 15.00 12.48 -23.54
CA ARG A 143 16.32 12.19 -22.97
C ARG A 143 16.40 10.78 -22.41
N PHE A 144 15.34 10.31 -21.76
CA PHE A 144 15.26 8.92 -21.30
C PHE A 144 15.21 7.92 -22.46
N ALA A 145 14.41 8.18 -23.50
CA ALA A 145 14.36 7.33 -24.68
C ALA A 145 15.71 7.27 -25.44
N GLN A 146 16.48 8.36 -25.43
CA GLN A 146 17.84 8.39 -26.01
C GLN A 146 18.85 7.63 -25.14
N ALA A 147 18.77 7.76 -23.82
CA ALA A 147 19.65 7.04 -22.90
C ALA A 147 19.44 5.51 -22.97
N THR A 148 18.21 5.04 -23.21
CA THR A 148 17.94 3.61 -23.38
C THR A 148 18.43 3.08 -24.72
N THR A 149 18.44 3.87 -25.80
CA THR A 149 19.01 3.47 -27.09
C THR A 149 20.54 3.39 -27.06
N ASP A 150 21.20 4.29 -26.33
CA ASP A 150 22.67 4.33 -26.25
C ASP A 150 23.24 3.21 -25.36
N GLY A 151 22.46 2.70 -24.39
CA GLY A 151 22.86 1.57 -23.54
C GLY A 151 22.67 0.18 -24.16
N LEU A 152 22.14 0.09 -25.38
CA LEU A 152 21.94 -1.15 -26.13
C LEU A 152 22.99 -1.36 -27.26
N GLN A 153 23.95 -0.45 -27.39
CA GLN A 153 25.12 -0.56 -28.30
C GLN A 153 26.37 -0.99 -27.53
#